data_AF-A0A948JGH2-F1
#
_entry.id   AF-A0A948JGH2-F1
#
_cell.length_a   1.000
_cell.length_b   1.000
_cell.length_c   1.000
_cell.angle_alpha   90.00
_cell.angle_beta   90.00
_cell.angle_gamma   90.00
#
_symmetry.space_group_name_H-M   'P 1'
#
loop_
_entity.id
_entity.type
_entity.pdbx_description
1 polymer ?
#
loop_
_entity_poly.entity_id
_entity_poly.type
_entity_poly.pdbx_seq_one_letter_code
_entity_poly.pdbx_strand_id
1 'polypeptide(L)' 'AMVQSTFDKHIWSLGITSLKEGELKFRANDSWDVAWGATTAFSGMSSNAAGSANIPVAKSKYVVYFNDLDGSYLMIPNQG' A
#
# COMPACT_ATOMS: atom_id res chain seq x y z
N ALA A 1 -3.46 -0.04 -10.95
CA ALA A 1 -3.86 -1.12 -10.03
C ALA A 1 -2.64 -1.96 -9.68
N MET A 2 -2.63 -2.62 -8.51
CA MET A 2 -1.56 -3.55 -8.13
C MET A 2 -1.71 -4.88 -8.87
N VAL A 3 -0.61 -5.62 -9.02
CA VAL A 3 -0.56 -6.94 -9.64
C VAL A 3 -0.52 -8.01 -8.56
N GLN A 4 -1.47 -8.95 -8.61
CA GLN A 4 -1.50 -10.11 -7.71
C GLN A 4 -0.38 -11.09 -8.05
N SER A 5 0.28 -11.63 -7.03
CA SER A 5 1.30 -12.66 -7.21
C SER A 5 0.68 -13.98 -7.67
N THR A 6 1.39 -14.71 -8.53
CA THR A 6 1.00 -16.06 -8.97
C THR A 6 1.41 -17.16 -7.97
N PHE A 7 2.26 -16.83 -7.00
CA PHE A 7 2.72 -17.75 -5.96
C PHE A 7 1.82 -17.72 -4.72
N ASP A 8 1.37 -16.52 -4.33
CA ASP A 8 0.43 -16.32 -3.22
C ASP A 8 -0.58 -15.23 -3.57
N LYS A 9 -1.87 -15.58 -3.55
CA LYS A 9 -2.96 -14.67 -3.91
C LYS A 9 -3.14 -13.50 -2.94
N HIS A 10 -2.57 -13.59 -1.75
CA HIS A 10 -2.64 -12.51 -0.76
C HIS A 10 -1.54 -11.45 -0.95
N ILE A 11 -0.54 -11.74 -1.79
CA ILE A 11 0.56 -10.83 -2.08
C ILE A 11 0.27 -10.01 -3.33
N TRP A 12 0.41 -8.70 -3.21
CA TRP A 12 0.21 -7.72 -4.26
C TRP A 12 1.47 -6.88 -4.42
N SER A 13 1.78 -6.49 -5.65
CA SER A 13 2.92 -5.61 -5.94
C SER A 13 2.56 -4.49 -6.91
N LEU A 14 3.25 -3.38 -6.78
CA LEU A 14 3.25 -2.30 -7.75
C LEU A 14 4.70 -1.98 -8.08
N GLY A 15 5.05 -2.10 -9.36
CA GLY A 15 6.36 -1.68 -9.86
C GLY A 15 6.60 -0.18 -9.66
N ILE A 16 7.75 0.31 -10.17
CA ILE A 16 8.18 1.70 -10.00
C ILE A 16 7.04 2.66 -10.36
N THR A 17 6.52 3.35 -9.35
CA THR A 17 5.39 4.27 -9.46
C THR A 17 5.74 5.62 -8.85
N SER A 18 5.58 6.68 -9.63
CA SER A 18 5.75 8.05 -9.15
C SER A 18 4.56 8.45 -8.28
N LEU A 19 4.81 8.74 -7.00
CA LEU A 19 3.82 9.27 -6.08
C LEU A 19 4.14 10.73 -5.76
N LYS A 20 3.08 11.52 -5.55
CA LYS A 20 3.18 12.89 -5.05
C LYS A 20 3.17 12.86 -3.52
N GLU A 21 3.61 13.95 -2.92
CA GLU A 21 3.41 14.16 -1.49
C GLU A 21 1.91 14.16 -1.16
N GLY A 22 1.55 13.52 -0.06
CA GLY A 22 0.16 13.38 0.38
C GLY A 22 -0.02 12.12 1.20
N GLU A 23 -1.16 11.47 0.98
CA GLU A 23 -1.58 10.31 1.75
C GLU A 23 -2.19 9.24 0.83
N LEU A 24 -2.08 7.97 1.22
CA LEU A 24 -2.70 6.86 0.48
C LEU A 24 -3.36 5.81 1.38
N LYS A 25 -4.14 4.94 0.72
CA LYS A 25 -4.60 3.66 1.25
C LYS A 25 -4.49 2.58 0.19
N PHE A 26 -4.29 1.34 0.62
CA PHE A 26 -4.56 0.16 -0.20
C PHE A 26 -6.06 -0.13 -0.17
N ARG A 27 -6.63 -0.55 -1.30
CA ARG A 27 -8.08 -0.76 -1.44
C ARG A 27 -8.36 -1.97 -2.32
N ALA A 28 -9.37 -2.76 -1.93
CA ALA A 28 -9.85 -3.86 -2.77
C ALA A 28 -10.93 -3.36 -3.73
N ASN A 29 -10.88 -3.84 -4.98
CA ASN A 29 -11.93 -3.60 -5.99
C ASN A 29 -12.27 -2.12 -6.23
N ASP A 30 -11.31 -1.22 -6.03
CA ASP A 30 -11.50 0.24 -6.07
C ASP A 30 -12.59 0.79 -5.12
N SER A 31 -13.07 -0.01 -4.16
CA SER A 31 -14.02 0.38 -3.12
C SER A 31 -13.29 0.83 -1.84
N TRP A 32 -13.96 1.64 -1.04
CA TRP A 32 -13.51 2.03 0.31
C TRP A 32 -14.01 1.09 1.41
N ASP A 33 -14.90 0.15 1.09
CA ASP A 33 -15.47 -0.80 2.06
C ASP A 33 -14.39 -1.70 2.67
N VAL A 34 -13.37 -2.03 1.87
CA VAL A 34 -12.19 -2.80 2.32
C VAL A 34 -10.94 -2.01 1.95
N ALA A 35 -10.44 -1.28 2.93
CA ALA A 35 -9.29 -0.41 2.78
C ALA A 35 -8.33 -0.54 3.96
N TRP A 36 -7.03 -0.52 3.64
CA TRP A 36 -5.95 -0.63 4.60
C TRP A 36 -5.12 0.66 4.56
N GLY A 37 -4.89 1.21 5.74
CA GLY A 37 -3.93 2.28 5.93
C GLY A 37 -3.22 2.17 7.28
N ALA A 38 -2.20 3.00 7.47
CA ALA A 38 -1.31 2.96 8.63
C ALA A 38 -0.71 4.36 8.84
N THR A 39 -0.07 4.61 9.98
CA THR A 39 0.55 5.91 10.28
C THR A 39 2.05 5.98 9.95
N THR A 40 2.65 4.87 9.52
CA THR A 40 4.06 4.78 9.13
C THR A 40 4.20 4.94 7.60
N ALA A 41 5.32 5.46 7.12
CA ALA A 41 5.46 5.80 5.69
C ALA A 41 6.00 4.66 4.81
N PHE A 42 6.95 3.88 5.33
CA PHE A 42 7.71 2.92 4.51
C PHE A 42 7.31 1.47 4.74
N SER A 43 6.91 1.13 5.95
CA SER A 43 6.47 -0.22 6.28
C SER A 43 5.61 -0.20 7.52
N GLY A 44 4.71 -1.15 7.61
CA GLY A 44 3.88 -1.35 8.79
C GLY A 44 2.89 -2.48 8.57
N MET A 45 2.05 -2.67 9.57
CA MET A 45 0.86 -3.52 9.48
C MET A 45 -0.36 -2.61 9.61
N SER A 46 -1.29 -2.76 8.68
CA SER A 46 -2.57 -2.10 8.71
C SER A 46 -3.62 -3.02 9.31
N SER A 47 -4.55 -2.49 10.10
CA SER A 47 -5.83 -3.15 10.32
C SER A 47 -6.82 -2.72 9.22
N ASN A 48 -7.53 -3.69 8.64
CA ASN A 48 -8.64 -3.46 7.70
C ASN A 48 -9.90 -2.85 8.36
N ALA A 49 -9.74 -2.21 9.52
CA ALA A 49 -10.83 -1.63 10.26
C ALA A 49 -11.36 -0.38 9.54
N ALA A 50 -12.68 -0.24 9.51
CA ALA A 50 -13.33 1.00 9.10
C ALA A 50 -12.71 2.18 9.88
N GLY A 51 -12.24 3.20 9.15
CA GLY A 51 -11.60 4.37 9.76
C GLY A 51 -10.10 4.25 10.08
N SER A 52 -9.38 3.26 9.53
CA SER A 52 -7.91 3.21 9.62
C SER A 52 -7.27 4.53 9.15
N ALA A 53 -6.14 4.94 9.71
CA ALA A 53 -5.43 6.17 9.29
C ALA A 53 -4.93 6.06 7.85
N ASN A 54 -4.62 7.17 7.20
CA ASN A 54 -3.97 7.16 5.88
C ASN A 54 -2.45 7.05 6.02
N ILE A 55 -1.82 6.36 5.08
CA ILE A 55 -0.36 6.21 4.99
C ILE A 55 0.23 7.53 4.47
N PRO A 56 1.13 8.19 5.22
CA PRO A 56 1.80 9.39 4.74
C PRO A 56 2.80 9.04 3.63
N VAL A 57 2.82 9.84 2.56
CA VAL A 57 3.62 9.64 1.36
C VAL A 57 4.43 10.89 1.07
N ALA A 58 5.73 10.73 0.91
CA ALA A 58 6.59 11.79 0.38
C ALA A 58 6.66 11.68 -1.15
N LYS A 59 6.94 12.79 -1.84
CA LYS A 59 7.16 12.75 -3.30
C LYS A 59 8.39 11.90 -3.62
N SER A 60 8.19 10.78 -4.31
CA SER A 60 9.27 9.90 -4.80
C SER A 60 8.73 8.91 -5.84
N LYS A 61 9.60 8.08 -6.40
CA LYS A 61 9.19 6.83 -7.05
C LYS A 61 9.27 5.70 -6.04
N TYR A 62 8.25 4.84 -6.01
CA TYR A 62 8.20 3.72 -5.07
C TYR A 62 8.06 2.40 -5.81
N VAL A 63 8.70 1.35 -5.27
CA VAL A 63 8.26 -0.03 -5.46
C VAL A 63 7.44 -0.40 -4.24
N VAL A 64 6.25 -0.97 -4.44
CA VAL A 64 5.31 -1.24 -3.34
C VAL A 64 4.96 -2.72 -3.30
N TYR A 65 4.96 -3.28 -2.10
CA TYR A 65 4.44 -4.60 -1.78
C TYR A 65 3.37 -4.49 -0.71
N PHE A 66 2.34 -5.32 -0.80
CA PHE A 66 1.21 -5.34 0.12
C PHE A 66 0.68 -6.76 0.29
N ASN A 67 0.31 -7.12 1.51
CA ASN A 67 -0.35 -8.36 1.86
C ASN A 67 -1.78 -8.06 2.36
N ASP A 68 -2.79 -8.51 1.63
CA ASP A 68 -4.19 -8.24 2.00
C ASP A 68 -4.72 -9.13 3.13
N LEU A 69 -3.98 -10.20 3.50
CA LEU A 69 -4.33 -11.11 4.58
C LEU A 69 -4.10 -10.48 5.95
N ASP A 70 -2.98 -9.77 6.12
CA ASP A 70 -2.55 -9.19 7.40
C ASP A 70 -2.36 -7.66 7.35
N GLY A 71 -2.52 -7.05 6.18
CA GLY A 71 -2.36 -5.63 5.97
C GLY A 71 -0.91 -5.15 6.00
N SER A 72 0.08 -6.04 6.00
CA SER A 72 1.50 -5.67 5.97
C SER A 72 1.88 -5.08 4.61
N TYR A 73 2.76 -4.08 4.63
CA TYR A 73 3.21 -3.42 3.40
C TYR A 73 4.65 -2.94 3.49
N LEU A 74 5.24 -2.73 2.32
CA LEU A 74 6.55 -2.15 2.14
C LEU A 74 6.52 -1.18 0.95
N MET A 75 6.90 0.07 1.20
CA MET A 75 7.07 1.13 0.22
C MET A 75 8.55 1.50 0.16
N ILE A 76 9.24 1.00 -0.86
CA ILE A 76 10.68 1.24 -1.05
C ILE A 76 10.84 2.50 -1.90
N PRO A 77 11.30 3.63 -1.33
CA PRO A 77 11.58 4.81 -2.12
C PRO A 77 12.82 4.55 -2.99
N ASN A 78 12.68 4.79 -4.29
CA ASN A 78 13.78 4.82 -5.24
C ASN A 78 13.89 6.26 -5.74
N GLN A 79 14.77 7.05 -5.11
CA GLN A 79 15.07 8.40 -5.59
C GLN A 79 15.85 8.26 -6.90
N GLY A 80 15.13 8.35 -8.02
CA GLY A 80 15.71 8.55 -9.33
C GLY A 80 15.54 9.99 -9.77
#